data_AF-A0A561SEM8-F1
#
_entry.id   AF-A0A561SEM8-F1
#
_cell.length_a   1.000
_cell.length_b   1.000
_cell.length_c   1.000
_cell.angle_alpha   90.00
_cell.angle_beta   90.00
_cell.angle_gamma   90.00
#
_symmetry.space_group_name_H-M   'P 1'
#
loop_
_entity.id
_entity.type
_entity.pdbx_description
1 polymer ?
#
loop_
_entity_poly.entity_id
_entity_poly.type
_entity_poly.pdbx_seq_one_letter_code
_entity_poly.pdbx_strand_id
1 'polypeptide(L)'
;MIARTITRTTEEDSVDDHCGGGTGEFRAGDVLLLECPFTATTVTKVGPHYLSVRWPWLVVDPAVDSIRWNGDFAIALPGSLDWGRLHYGCEPPVQELRAGDACRVGLAPTVVHVLRVDHFDPPLETGMLPRPACYVTLLAQGEAEQPEDEDQGFPIDPAGGEPLRLDLLLRPYAFLEPGDELADRAGRAWRFDAAWEWHAFDGAEPGGDDGQPAWPLVLLTRGGAPVLPQSEPAEAVARATASGSHAEQLARWTELTRVAPLRYPG
;
A
#
# COMPACT_ATOMS: atom_id res chain seq x y z
N MET A 1 13.96 -55.90 -17.97
CA MET A 1 13.63 -54.93 -19.05
C MET A 1 12.27 -54.34 -18.69
N ILE A 2 12.18 -53.17 -18.03
CA ILE A 2 12.35 -51.79 -18.57
C ILE A 2 11.21 -51.51 -19.56
N ALA A 3 10.36 -50.47 -19.47
CA ALA A 3 10.21 -49.27 -18.63
C ALA A 3 8.70 -48.83 -18.71
N ARG A 4 8.08 -48.28 -17.65
CA ARG A 4 7.89 -46.83 -17.35
C ARG A 4 7.59 -46.00 -18.61
N THR A 5 6.49 -45.23 -18.66
CA THR A 5 6.38 -43.94 -17.97
C THR A 5 4.92 -43.49 -17.80
N ILE A 6 4.62 -43.02 -16.59
CA ILE A 6 3.46 -42.20 -16.20
C ILE A 6 3.96 -40.75 -16.13
N THR A 7 3.24 -39.81 -16.73
CA THR A 7 3.36 -38.36 -16.48
C THR A 7 1.96 -37.79 -16.69
N ARG A 8 1.16 -37.64 -15.63
CA ARG A 8 1.13 -36.56 -14.62
C ARG A 8 0.73 -35.23 -15.27
N THR A 9 -0.58 -35.03 -15.33
CA THR A 9 -1.25 -33.74 -15.46
C THR A 9 -0.80 -32.85 -14.30
N THR A 10 -0.13 -31.75 -14.58
CA THR A 10 0.00 -30.63 -13.65
C THR A 10 -1.15 -29.70 -13.94
N GLU A 11 -2.21 -29.82 -13.15
CA GLU A 11 -3.05 -28.67 -12.80
C GLU A 11 -2.14 -27.77 -11.96
N GLU A 12 -1.70 -26.67 -12.58
CA GLU A 12 -1.22 -25.51 -11.84
C GLU A 12 -2.46 -24.90 -11.17
N ASP A 13 -2.67 -25.25 -9.90
CA ASP A 13 -3.55 -24.49 -9.03
C ASP A 13 -3.00 -23.06 -8.97
N SER A 14 -3.71 -22.14 -9.63
CA SER A 14 -3.56 -20.71 -9.40
C SER A 14 -3.94 -20.45 -7.95
N VAL A 15 -2.94 -20.26 -7.09
CA VAL A 15 -3.13 -19.76 -5.74
C VAL A 15 -3.59 -18.31 -5.90
N ASP A 16 -4.86 -18.07 -5.61
CA ASP A 16 -5.45 -16.74 -5.55
C ASP A 16 -4.72 -15.90 -4.49
N ASP A 17 -3.84 -15.04 -4.99
CA ASP A 17 -2.96 -14.09 -4.29
C ASP A 17 -3.76 -12.90 -3.75
N HIS A 18 -4.71 -13.17 -2.85
CA HIS A 18 -5.65 -12.15 -2.39
C HIS A 18 -5.22 -11.56 -1.06
N CYS A 19 -4.58 -10.38 -1.14
CA CYS A 19 -4.69 -9.33 -0.12
C CYS A 19 -6.14 -8.82 -0.08
N GLY A 20 -7.09 -9.68 0.33
CA GLY A 20 -8.50 -9.56 0.00
C GLY A 20 -9.39 -9.00 1.12
N GLY A 21 -9.11 -7.78 1.58
CA GLY A 21 -10.08 -6.99 2.35
C GLY A 21 -10.99 -6.17 1.42
N GLY A 22 -11.89 -6.81 0.67
CA GLY A 22 -13.04 -6.16 0.01
C GLY A 22 -12.81 -5.20 -1.18
N THR A 23 -11.59 -4.74 -1.43
CA THR A 23 -11.21 -3.95 -2.61
C THR A 23 -9.96 -4.59 -3.23
N GLY A 24 -9.88 -4.72 -4.56
CA GLY A 24 -8.76 -5.42 -5.21
C GLY A 24 -7.37 -4.96 -4.75
N GLU A 25 -6.35 -5.78 -5.02
CA GLU A 25 -4.97 -5.61 -4.54
C GLU A 25 -4.49 -4.14 -4.52
N PHE A 26 -4.00 -3.70 -3.35
CA PHE A 26 -3.47 -2.34 -3.14
C PHE A 26 -2.24 -2.08 -4.02
N ARG A 27 -2.03 -0.82 -4.41
CA ARG A 27 -0.89 -0.41 -5.25
C ARG A 27 -0.21 0.83 -4.68
N ALA A 28 1.11 0.93 -4.87
CA ALA A 28 1.84 2.15 -4.59
C ALA A 28 1.16 3.35 -5.28
N GLY A 29 0.97 4.44 -4.53
CA GLY A 29 0.26 5.64 -4.97
C GLY A 29 -1.26 5.59 -4.81
N ASP A 30 -1.88 4.46 -4.41
CA ASP A 30 -3.29 4.46 -4.00
C ASP A 30 -3.51 5.43 -2.84
N VAL A 31 -4.63 6.15 -2.87
CA VAL A 31 -5.07 7.03 -1.78
C VAL A 31 -6.27 6.41 -1.10
N LEU A 32 -6.18 6.22 0.22
CA LEU A 32 -7.18 5.51 1.01
C LEU A 32 -7.74 6.43 2.11
N LEU A 33 -8.99 6.20 2.49
CA LEU A 33 -9.51 6.59 3.79
C LEU A 33 -9.34 5.38 4.74
N LEU A 34 -8.50 5.56 5.75
CA LEU A 34 -8.21 4.56 6.78
C LEU A 34 -8.99 4.89 8.06
N GLU A 35 -9.71 3.92 8.61
CA GLU A 35 -10.35 4.02 9.92
C GLU A 35 -10.13 2.71 10.70
N CYS A 36 -9.94 2.82 12.01
CA CYS A 36 -10.01 1.69 12.93
C CYS A 36 -10.90 2.07 14.12
N PRO A 37 -12.08 1.48 14.29
CA PRO A 37 -13.00 1.85 15.35
C PRO A 37 -12.38 1.73 16.75
N PHE A 38 -12.59 2.76 17.57
CA PHE A 38 -12.08 2.79 18.94
C PHE A 38 -12.62 1.63 19.78
N THR A 39 -11.71 0.71 20.14
CA THR A 39 -12.02 -0.54 20.86
C THR A 39 -11.49 -0.45 22.28
N ALA A 40 -12.29 -0.88 23.26
CA ALA A 40 -11.94 -0.81 24.67
C ALA A 40 -10.72 -1.67 25.01
N THR A 41 -9.83 -1.13 25.84
CA THR A 41 -8.64 -1.82 26.36
C THR A 41 -8.15 -1.19 27.68
N THR A 42 -7.02 -1.64 28.20
CA THR A 42 -6.39 -1.17 29.43
C THR A 42 -4.94 -0.75 29.17
N VAL A 43 -4.54 0.35 29.79
CA VAL A 43 -3.16 0.82 29.79
C VAL A 43 -2.32 -0.09 30.68
N THR A 44 -1.26 -0.68 30.13
CA THR A 44 -0.38 -1.59 30.89
C THR A 44 0.84 -0.88 31.45
N LYS A 45 1.35 0.15 30.75
CA LYS A 45 2.53 0.92 31.16
C LYS A 45 2.48 2.33 30.60
N VAL A 46 3.02 3.29 31.35
CA VAL A 46 3.29 4.65 30.85
C VAL A 46 4.79 4.91 31.00
N GLY A 47 5.44 5.23 29.90
CA GLY A 47 6.84 5.63 29.83
C GLY A 47 7.00 7.10 29.45
N PRO A 48 8.25 7.59 29.32
CA PRO A 48 8.51 8.98 28.95
C PRO A 48 8.17 9.31 27.49
N HIS A 49 8.20 8.31 26.59
CA HIS A 49 8.02 8.50 25.14
C HIS A 49 6.88 7.66 24.56
N TYR A 50 6.32 6.74 25.34
CA TYR A 50 5.29 5.84 24.88
C TYR A 50 4.35 5.48 26.03
N LEU A 51 3.11 5.18 25.67
CA LEU A 51 2.13 4.52 26.50
C LEU A 51 1.87 3.14 25.91
N SER A 52 1.92 2.09 26.74
CA SER A 52 1.61 0.74 26.31
C SER A 52 0.17 0.39 26.70
N VAL A 53 -0.58 -0.17 25.77
CA VAL A 53 -1.91 -0.73 26.01
C VAL A 53 -1.89 -2.22 25.74
N ARG A 54 -2.77 -2.97 26.39
CA ARG A 54 -3.08 -4.33 25.98
C ARG A 54 -3.67 -4.26 24.57
N TRP A 55 -3.08 -4.96 23.60
CA TRP A 55 -3.62 -4.92 22.25
C TRP A 55 -4.90 -5.74 22.16
N PRO A 56 -6.03 -5.15 21.72
CA PRO A 56 -7.32 -5.83 21.82
C PRO A 56 -7.58 -6.82 20.67
N TRP A 57 -6.78 -6.78 19.60
CA TRP A 57 -7.10 -7.46 18.34
C TRP A 57 -6.19 -8.65 18.03
N LEU A 58 -4.90 -8.54 18.34
CA LEU A 58 -3.93 -9.60 18.08
C LEU A 58 -3.66 -10.43 19.33
N VAL A 59 -3.26 -11.68 19.11
CA VAL A 59 -2.83 -12.59 20.18
C VAL A 59 -1.38 -12.99 19.97
N VAL A 60 -0.70 -13.35 21.06
CA VAL A 60 0.67 -13.85 21.00
C VAL A 60 0.70 -15.16 20.22
N ASP A 61 1.64 -15.30 19.29
CA ASP A 61 1.88 -16.55 18.58
C ASP A 61 2.71 -17.50 19.47
N PRO A 62 2.15 -18.60 20.00
CA PRO A 62 2.89 -19.52 20.85
C PRO A 62 3.87 -20.41 20.07
N ALA A 63 3.80 -20.43 18.74
CA ALA A 63 4.68 -21.25 17.89
C ALA A 63 5.99 -20.54 17.52
N VAL A 64 6.12 -19.24 17.81
CA VAL A 64 7.31 -18.44 17.48
C VAL A 64 8.08 -18.12 18.77
N ASP A 65 9.15 -18.89 19.03
CA ASP A 65 9.99 -18.70 20.23
C ASP A 65 11.04 -17.57 20.08
N SER A 66 11.37 -17.23 18.83
CA SER A 66 12.41 -16.24 18.48
C SER A 66 11.95 -14.79 18.70
N ILE A 67 10.65 -14.53 18.62
CA ILE A 67 10.05 -13.19 18.77
C ILE A 67 9.03 -13.23 19.89
N ARG A 68 9.35 -12.57 21.00
CA ARG A 68 8.53 -12.58 22.22
C ARG A 68 7.74 -11.29 22.35
N TRP A 69 6.67 -11.17 21.57
CA TRP A 69 5.67 -10.14 21.82
C TRP A 69 4.85 -10.48 23.07
N ASN A 70 4.62 -9.49 23.94
CA ASN A 70 3.98 -9.69 25.25
C ASN A 70 2.47 -9.38 25.26
N GLY A 71 1.89 -9.12 24.09
CA GLY A 71 0.49 -8.73 23.93
C GLY A 71 0.22 -7.24 24.09
N ASP A 72 1.25 -6.42 24.30
CA ASP A 72 1.09 -4.98 24.47
C ASP A 72 1.58 -4.22 23.23
N PHE A 73 0.87 -3.16 22.88
CA PHE A 73 1.25 -2.24 21.79
C PHE A 73 1.65 -0.89 22.37
N ALA A 74 2.73 -0.30 21.84
CA ALA A 74 3.22 1.00 22.25
C ALA A 74 2.64 2.10 21.36
N ILE A 75 2.00 3.09 21.97
CA ILE A 75 1.49 4.29 21.33
C ILE A 75 2.43 5.45 21.68
N ALA A 76 2.87 6.16 20.66
CA ALA A 76 3.75 7.32 20.79
C ALA A 76 3.15 8.40 21.69
N LEU A 77 3.99 9.05 22.51
CA LEU A 77 3.65 10.25 23.28
C LEU A 77 4.30 11.49 22.65
N PRO A 78 3.79 12.71 22.93
CA PRO A 78 4.44 13.95 22.52
C PRO A 78 5.93 13.95 22.87
N GLY A 79 6.78 14.14 21.85
CA GLY A 79 8.24 14.16 21.99
C GLY A 79 8.94 12.81 21.76
N SER A 80 8.24 11.75 21.34
CA SER A 80 8.89 10.62 20.69
C SER A 80 9.26 10.97 19.24
N LEU A 81 10.18 10.22 18.64
CA LEU A 81 10.54 10.37 17.23
C LEU A 81 9.34 10.03 16.31
N ASP A 82 8.53 9.06 16.72
CA ASP A 82 7.34 8.63 16.00
C ASP A 82 6.14 9.56 16.21
N TRP A 83 6.28 10.57 17.08
CA TRP A 83 5.20 11.51 17.36
C TRP A 83 4.92 12.38 16.13
N GLY A 84 3.67 12.37 15.68
CA GLY A 84 3.23 13.10 14.49
C GLY A 84 3.28 12.29 13.19
N ARG A 85 3.82 11.05 13.20
CA ARG A 85 3.58 10.06 12.15
C ARG A 85 2.18 9.46 12.29
N LEU A 86 1.72 8.70 11.30
CA LEU A 86 0.47 7.92 11.43
C LEU A 86 0.59 6.92 12.59
N HIS A 87 -0.32 6.99 13.57
CA HIS A 87 -0.33 6.09 14.73
C HIS A 87 -1.73 5.93 15.31
N TYR A 88 -1.97 4.82 15.99
CA TYR A 88 -3.20 4.60 16.76
C TYR A 88 -3.33 5.62 17.91
N GLY A 89 -4.49 6.23 18.03
CA GLY A 89 -4.83 7.15 19.11
C GLY A 89 -5.54 6.46 20.28
N CYS A 90 -5.71 7.20 21.38
CA CYS A 90 -6.49 6.77 22.55
C CYS A 90 -7.62 7.73 22.91
N GLU A 91 -8.68 7.18 23.49
CA GLU A 91 -9.72 7.89 24.22
C GLU A 91 -9.81 7.36 25.66
N PRO A 92 -9.63 8.20 26.71
CA PRO A 92 -9.17 9.60 26.71
C PRO A 92 -7.78 9.81 26.09
N PRO A 93 -7.37 11.07 25.82
CA PRO A 93 -6.05 11.39 25.28
C PRO A 93 -4.91 10.81 26.12
N VAL A 94 -3.83 10.39 25.44
CA VAL A 94 -2.71 9.65 26.04
C VAL A 94 -2.03 10.35 27.22
N GLN A 95 -2.11 11.69 27.31
CA GLN A 95 -1.52 12.49 28.39
C GLN A 95 -2.31 12.42 29.70
N GLU A 96 -3.58 12.00 29.65
CA GLU A 96 -4.46 11.89 30.81
C GLU A 96 -4.42 10.49 31.44
N LEU A 97 -3.84 9.53 30.73
CA LEU A 97 -3.85 8.11 31.07
C LEU A 97 -2.69 7.72 32.00
N ARG A 98 -2.99 6.76 32.89
CA ARG A 98 -2.05 6.10 33.80
C ARG A 98 -2.11 4.60 33.61
N ALA A 99 -1.06 3.91 34.07
CA ALA A 99 -1.06 2.44 34.08
C ALA A 99 -2.24 1.91 34.92
N GLY A 100 -2.99 0.97 34.35
CA GLY A 100 -4.21 0.41 34.92
C GLY A 100 -5.50 1.07 34.46
N ASP A 101 -5.44 2.24 33.80
CA ASP A 101 -6.65 2.93 33.34
C ASP A 101 -7.31 2.20 32.17
N ALA A 102 -8.65 2.24 32.15
CA ALA A 102 -9.42 1.84 30.99
C ALA A 102 -9.36 2.95 29.92
N CYS A 103 -9.18 2.56 28.67
CA CYS A 103 -9.19 3.46 27.53
C CYS A 103 -9.81 2.76 26.31
N ARG A 104 -9.90 3.47 25.20
CA ARG A 104 -10.19 2.89 23.88
C ARG A 104 -9.05 3.24 22.94
N VAL A 105 -8.71 2.33 22.05
CA VAL A 105 -7.66 2.51 21.03
C VAL A 105 -8.25 2.34 19.64
N GLY A 106 -7.84 3.19 18.70
CA GLY A 106 -8.33 3.20 17.34
C GLY A 106 -7.62 4.22 16.46
N LEU A 107 -8.08 4.33 15.22
CA LEU A 107 -7.67 5.34 14.26
C LEU A 107 -8.93 6.07 13.80
N ALA A 108 -8.99 7.38 14.07
CA ALA A 108 -10.02 8.21 13.46
C ALA A 108 -9.88 8.18 11.92
N PRO A 109 -10.97 8.40 11.16
CA PRO A 109 -10.89 8.44 9.70
C PRO A 109 -9.80 9.39 9.21
N THR A 110 -8.80 8.83 8.53
CA THR A 110 -7.57 9.53 8.13
C THR A 110 -7.28 9.23 6.67
N VAL A 111 -7.00 10.27 5.88
CA VAL A 111 -6.54 10.10 4.51
C VAL A 111 -5.07 9.72 4.53
N VAL A 112 -4.73 8.64 3.82
CA VAL A 112 -3.38 8.08 3.72
C VAL A 112 -3.08 7.74 2.26
N HIS A 113 -1.82 7.56 1.92
CA HIS A 113 -1.43 7.01 0.63
C HIS A 113 -0.47 5.83 0.79
N VAL A 114 -0.60 4.86 -0.11
CA VAL A 114 0.20 3.64 -0.10
C VAL A 114 1.59 3.97 -0.64
N LEU A 115 2.60 3.77 0.20
CA LEU A 115 4.00 3.87 -0.18
C LEU A 115 4.43 2.62 -0.94
N ARG A 116 4.18 1.44 -0.34
CA ARG A 116 4.55 0.14 -0.91
C ARG A 116 3.68 -0.98 -0.36
N VAL A 117 3.71 -2.10 -1.06
CA VAL A 117 3.06 -3.35 -0.69
C VAL A 117 4.11 -4.45 -0.68
N ASP A 118 4.25 -5.13 0.45
CA ASP A 118 5.21 -6.21 0.65
C ASP A 118 4.45 -7.52 0.87
N HIS A 119 4.75 -8.55 0.09
CA HIS A 119 4.12 -9.88 0.19
C HIS A 119 5.07 -10.89 0.82
N PHE A 120 4.53 -11.79 1.63
CA PHE A 120 5.27 -12.80 2.38
C PHE A 120 4.69 -14.19 2.13
N ASP A 121 5.46 -15.03 1.43
CA ASP A 121 5.20 -16.46 1.31
C ASP A 121 6.48 -17.25 1.71
N PRO A 122 6.49 -17.92 2.88
CA PRO A 122 5.37 -18.07 3.82
C PRO A 122 5.04 -16.77 4.60
N PRO A 123 3.84 -16.67 5.21
CA PRO A 123 3.47 -15.54 6.06
C PRO A 123 4.50 -15.25 7.15
N LEU A 124 4.73 -13.95 7.40
CA LEU A 124 5.82 -13.48 8.25
C LEU A 124 5.62 -13.88 9.71
N GLU A 125 6.66 -14.41 10.34
CA GLU A 125 6.67 -14.66 11.78
C GLU A 125 6.95 -13.36 12.53
N THR A 126 5.93 -12.81 13.20
CA THR A 126 6.01 -11.54 13.94
C THR A 126 5.89 -11.72 15.46
N GLY A 127 5.70 -12.96 15.92
CA GLY A 127 5.32 -13.26 17.30
C GLY A 127 3.85 -12.94 17.61
N MET A 128 3.07 -12.56 16.60
CA MET A 128 1.65 -12.19 16.69
C MET A 128 0.81 -13.03 15.73
N LEU A 129 -0.46 -13.26 16.08
CA LEU A 129 -1.46 -13.86 15.20
C LEU A 129 -2.60 -12.87 14.90
N PRO A 130 -3.15 -12.87 13.66
CA PRO A 130 -2.72 -13.69 12.51
C PRO A 130 -1.32 -13.31 12.00
N ARG A 131 -0.63 -14.26 11.35
CA ARG A 131 0.65 -13.99 10.68
C ARG A 131 0.38 -13.24 9.39
N PRO A 132 0.98 -12.07 9.16
CA PRO A 132 0.72 -11.30 7.95
C PRO A 132 1.30 -11.99 6.73
N ALA A 133 0.45 -12.22 5.74
CA ALA A 133 0.88 -12.60 4.39
C ALA A 133 1.25 -11.37 3.55
N CYS A 134 0.89 -10.17 4.01
CA CYS A 134 1.17 -8.91 3.32
C CYS A 134 1.28 -7.77 4.33
N TYR A 135 2.10 -6.77 4.00
CA TYR A 135 2.01 -5.44 4.58
C TYR A 135 1.75 -4.38 3.51
N VAL A 136 0.83 -3.47 3.82
CA VAL A 136 0.63 -2.23 3.09
C VAL A 136 1.21 -1.11 3.92
N THR A 137 2.30 -0.52 3.45
CA THR A 137 2.98 0.59 4.15
C THR A 137 2.36 1.90 3.72
N LEU A 138 1.90 2.68 4.71
CA LEU A 138 1.12 3.90 4.50
C LEU A 138 1.87 5.15 4.96
N LEU A 139 1.65 6.26 4.24
CA LEU A 139 2.05 7.60 4.65
C LEU A 139 0.82 8.45 4.94
N ALA A 140 0.91 9.29 5.98
CA ALA A 140 -0.17 10.21 6.32
C ALA A 140 -0.37 11.29 5.25
N GLN A 141 -1.56 11.87 5.18
CA GLN A 141 -1.76 13.10 4.39
C GLN A 141 -0.78 14.20 4.85
N GLY A 142 -0.08 14.82 3.90
CA GLY A 142 0.94 15.84 4.15
C GLY A 142 2.36 15.29 4.36
N GLU A 143 2.53 13.97 4.42
CA GLU A 143 3.83 13.32 4.53
C GLU A 143 4.34 12.94 3.13
N ALA A 144 5.55 13.38 2.78
CA ALA A 144 6.17 13.04 1.50
C ALA A 144 7.14 11.88 1.68
N GLU A 145 7.24 11.01 0.67
CA GLU A 145 8.23 9.93 0.61
C GLU A 145 9.67 10.47 0.77
N GLN A 146 10.48 9.77 1.56
CA GLN A 146 11.88 10.03 1.84
C GLN A 146 12.68 8.76 1.53
N PRO A 147 13.28 8.64 0.34
CA PRO A 147 13.96 7.42 -0.12
C PRO A 147 15.06 6.92 0.80
N GLU A 148 15.68 7.82 1.56
CA GLU A 148 16.73 7.51 2.52
C GLU A 148 16.24 6.96 3.86
N ASP A 149 14.94 7.04 4.15
CA ASP A 149 14.32 6.55 5.39
C ASP A 149 13.68 5.18 5.15
N GLU A 150 14.46 4.10 5.34
CA GLU A 150 13.98 2.71 5.18
C GLU A 150 12.85 2.35 6.16
N ASP A 151 12.75 3.08 7.28
CA ASP A 151 11.74 2.92 8.32
C ASP A 151 10.56 3.89 8.13
N GLN A 152 10.44 4.51 6.95
CA GLN A 152 9.34 5.43 6.68
C GLN A 152 8.00 4.69 6.53
N GLY A 153 6.97 5.30 7.12
CA GLY A 153 5.59 4.90 6.97
C GLY A 153 5.10 3.98 8.08
N PHE A 154 3.85 3.58 7.92
CA PHE A 154 3.10 2.83 8.90
C PHE A 154 2.56 1.55 8.26
N PRO A 155 3.16 0.39 8.52
CA PRO A 155 2.71 -0.87 7.95
C PRO A 155 1.40 -1.31 8.61
N ILE A 156 0.44 -1.71 7.79
CA ILE A 156 -0.78 -2.40 8.21
C ILE A 156 -0.86 -3.77 7.54
N ASP A 157 -1.49 -4.73 8.22
CA ASP A 157 -1.96 -5.96 7.61
C ASP A 157 -3.47 -5.82 7.34
N PRO A 158 -3.91 -5.65 6.07
CA PRO A 158 -5.33 -5.54 5.75
C PRO A 158 -6.15 -6.80 6.09
N ALA A 159 -5.51 -7.97 6.15
CA ALA A 159 -6.12 -9.24 6.56
C ALA A 159 -5.84 -9.56 8.04
N GLY A 160 -5.27 -8.60 8.77
CA GLY A 160 -4.89 -8.70 10.17
C GLY A 160 -6.08 -8.84 11.12
N GLY A 161 -5.78 -8.90 12.42
CA GLY A 161 -6.83 -8.95 13.44
C GLY A 161 -7.50 -7.60 13.69
N GLU A 162 -6.83 -6.51 13.34
CA GLU A 162 -7.35 -5.16 13.49
C GLU A 162 -8.58 -4.92 12.60
N PRO A 163 -9.66 -4.32 13.15
CA PRO A 163 -10.90 -4.06 12.40
C PRO A 163 -10.76 -2.82 11.51
N LEU A 164 -9.77 -2.85 10.61
CA LEU A 164 -9.49 -1.77 9.68
C LEU A 164 -10.61 -1.64 8.64
N ARG A 165 -10.99 -0.39 8.37
CA ARG A 165 -11.80 -0.02 7.22
C ARG A 165 -10.93 0.79 6.27
N LEU A 166 -10.93 0.35 5.02
CA LEU A 166 -10.10 0.90 3.95
C LEU A 166 -11.01 1.22 2.77
N ASP A 167 -11.23 2.50 2.50
CA ASP A 167 -11.96 2.95 1.32
C ASP A 167 -10.99 3.55 0.30
N LEU A 168 -10.93 3.00 -0.91
CA LEU A 168 -10.12 3.54 -2.00
C LEU A 168 -10.73 4.86 -2.51
N LEU A 169 -10.03 5.97 -2.27
CA LEU A 169 -10.43 7.31 -2.73
C LEU A 169 -9.94 7.60 -4.14
N LEU A 170 -8.72 7.16 -4.46
CA LEU A 170 -8.10 7.35 -5.77
C LEU A 170 -7.07 6.27 -6.04
N ARG A 171 -7.16 5.64 -7.21
CA ARG A 171 -6.06 4.88 -7.82
C ARG A 171 -5.58 5.64 -9.06
N PRO A 172 -4.40 6.28 -9.03
CA PRO A 172 -3.81 6.87 -10.21
C PRO A 172 -3.70 5.82 -11.32
N TYR A 173 -4.10 6.19 -12.54
CA TYR A 173 -4.00 5.30 -13.70
C TYR A 173 -4.68 3.93 -13.51
N ALA A 174 -5.84 3.87 -12.84
CA ALA A 174 -6.56 2.62 -12.55
C ALA A 174 -6.87 1.73 -13.77
N PHE A 175 -6.77 2.28 -14.99
CA PHE A 175 -6.95 1.59 -16.27
C PHE A 175 -5.65 0.92 -16.79
N LEU A 176 -4.52 1.07 -16.09
CA LEU A 176 -3.23 0.49 -16.42
C LEU A 176 -2.82 -0.60 -15.41
N GLU A 177 -1.95 -1.48 -15.89
CA GLU A 177 -1.26 -2.51 -15.11
C GLU A 177 0.25 -2.28 -15.18
N PRO A 178 1.00 -2.54 -14.09
CA PRO A 178 2.46 -2.56 -14.14
C PRO A 178 3.01 -3.39 -15.31
N GLY A 179 3.96 -2.84 -16.05
CA GLY A 179 4.54 -3.43 -17.25
C GLY A 179 3.77 -3.18 -18.55
N ASP A 180 2.63 -2.48 -18.52
CA ASP A 180 1.96 -2.05 -19.75
C ASP A 180 2.90 -1.18 -20.60
N GLU A 181 3.01 -1.49 -21.90
CA GLU A 181 3.69 -0.64 -22.87
C GLU A 181 2.67 0.10 -23.71
N LEU A 182 2.86 1.42 -23.85
CA LEU A 182 1.89 2.32 -24.46
C LEU A 182 2.55 3.23 -25.49
N ALA A 183 1.81 3.58 -26.55
CA ALA A 183 2.14 4.71 -27.40
C ALA A 183 1.34 5.93 -26.95
N ASP A 184 2.00 7.08 -26.86
CA ASP A 184 1.35 8.35 -26.59
C ASP A 184 0.83 9.02 -27.87
N ARG A 185 0.18 10.19 -27.75
CA ARG A 185 -0.37 10.94 -28.89
C ARG A 185 0.69 11.34 -29.93
N ALA A 186 1.95 11.51 -29.52
CA ALA A 186 3.04 11.82 -30.43
C ALA A 186 3.62 10.56 -31.10
N GLY A 187 3.11 9.37 -30.76
CA GLY A 187 3.61 8.08 -31.23
C GLY A 187 4.85 7.61 -30.48
N ARG A 188 5.21 8.26 -29.37
CA ARG A 188 6.34 7.87 -28.52
C ARG A 188 5.93 6.70 -27.65
N ALA A 189 6.81 5.72 -27.49
CA ALA A 189 6.56 4.52 -26.69
C ALA A 189 7.03 4.70 -25.25
N TRP A 190 6.23 4.20 -24.31
CA TRP A 190 6.40 4.30 -22.88
C TRP A 190 6.11 2.95 -22.19
N ARG A 191 6.80 2.67 -21.08
CA ARG A 191 6.43 1.63 -20.12
C ARG A 191 5.89 2.27 -18.85
N PHE A 192 4.78 1.74 -18.35
CA PHE A 192 4.20 2.11 -17.06
C PHE A 192 4.53 1.03 -16.03
N ASP A 193 5.27 1.37 -14.97
CA ASP A 193 5.64 0.40 -13.93
C ASP A 193 4.85 0.62 -12.63
N ALA A 194 4.62 1.88 -12.25
CA ALA A 194 3.84 2.23 -11.07
C ALA A 194 3.26 3.65 -11.21
N ALA A 195 2.44 4.06 -10.24
CA ALA A 195 2.02 5.45 -10.15
C ALA A 195 3.26 6.36 -10.15
N TRP A 196 3.30 7.30 -11.11
CA TRP A 196 4.40 8.26 -11.31
C TRP A 196 5.70 7.68 -11.86
N GLU A 197 5.79 6.36 -12.05
CA GLU A 197 6.95 5.69 -12.62
C GLU A 197 6.69 5.34 -14.11
N TRP A 198 7.19 6.21 -14.98
CA TRP A 198 7.04 6.13 -16.42
C TRP A 198 8.41 6.15 -17.10
N HIS A 199 8.62 5.22 -18.03
CA HIS A 199 9.91 5.06 -18.73
C HIS A 199 9.71 5.17 -20.23
N ALA A 200 10.37 6.13 -20.89
CA ALA A 200 10.33 6.24 -22.33
C ALA A 200 11.35 5.30 -22.99
N PHE A 201 10.96 4.61 -24.07
CA PHE A 201 11.85 3.67 -24.78
C PHE A 201 12.95 4.36 -25.60
N ASP A 202 12.86 5.67 -25.82
CA ASP A 202 13.85 6.45 -26.56
C ASP A 202 15.02 6.94 -25.69
N GLY A 203 15.07 6.54 -24.41
CA GLY A 203 16.21 6.80 -23.52
C GLY A 203 16.29 8.23 -23.01
N ALA A 204 15.21 9.02 -23.11
CA ALA A 204 15.16 10.29 -22.40
C ALA A 204 15.13 10.04 -20.88
N GLU A 205 15.82 10.89 -20.13
CA GLU A 205 15.88 10.77 -18.66
C GLU A 205 14.49 10.90 -18.03
N PRO A 206 14.14 10.02 -17.07
CA PRO A 206 12.94 10.19 -16.25
C PRO A 206 12.95 11.54 -15.53
N GLY A 207 11.81 12.25 -15.54
CA GLY A 207 11.59 13.43 -14.70
C GLY A 207 11.90 14.82 -15.31
N GLY A 208 12.34 14.91 -16.57
CA GLY A 208 12.40 16.20 -17.30
C GLY A 208 11.01 16.76 -17.65
N ASP A 209 10.94 18.01 -18.15
CA ASP A 209 9.69 18.64 -18.63
C ASP A 209 9.04 17.85 -19.80
N ASP A 210 9.80 16.97 -20.47
CA ASP A 210 9.38 16.03 -21.52
C ASP A 210 9.12 14.59 -21.00
N GLY A 211 9.06 14.39 -19.68
CA GLY A 211 9.12 13.08 -19.00
C GLY A 211 7.79 12.36 -18.78
N GLN A 212 6.69 12.79 -19.43
CA GLN A 212 5.37 12.20 -19.23
C GLN A 212 4.67 11.93 -20.57
N PRO A 213 3.87 10.86 -20.67
CA PRO A 213 3.21 10.52 -21.92
C PRO A 213 2.07 11.49 -22.25
N ALA A 214 2.06 11.99 -23.49
CA ALA A 214 0.97 12.83 -23.97
C ALA A 214 -0.29 12.02 -24.28
N TRP A 215 -1.41 12.38 -23.66
CA TRP A 215 -2.69 11.69 -23.89
C TRP A 215 -3.36 12.10 -25.22
N PRO A 216 -4.18 11.24 -25.84
CA PRO A 216 -4.57 9.89 -25.40
C PRO A 216 -3.46 8.85 -25.56
N LEU A 217 -3.59 7.74 -24.84
CA LEU A 217 -2.68 6.60 -24.89
C LEU A 217 -3.28 5.44 -25.70
N VAL A 218 -2.41 4.68 -26.35
CA VAL A 218 -2.73 3.44 -27.07
C VAL A 218 -1.96 2.31 -26.42
N LEU A 219 -2.65 1.31 -25.88
CA LEU A 219 -2.03 0.13 -25.30
C LEU A 219 -1.40 -0.74 -26.40
N LEU A 220 -0.10 -1.01 -26.29
CA LEU A 220 0.67 -1.81 -27.25
C LEU A 220 0.84 -3.24 -26.75
N THR A 221 1.26 -3.40 -25.50
CA THR A 221 1.45 -4.70 -24.86
C THR A 221 0.93 -4.69 -23.42
N ARG A 222 0.51 -5.87 -22.95
CA ARG A 222 0.14 -6.14 -21.57
C ARG A 222 0.66 -7.52 -21.19
N GLY A 223 1.35 -7.62 -20.05
CA GLY A 223 2.01 -8.86 -19.64
C GLY A 223 3.02 -9.39 -20.68
N GLY A 224 3.65 -8.47 -21.43
CA GLY A 224 4.59 -8.80 -22.52
C GLY A 224 3.93 -9.32 -23.81
N ALA A 225 2.60 -9.44 -23.87
CA ALA A 225 1.88 -9.89 -25.05
C ALA A 225 1.31 -8.69 -25.84
N PRO A 226 1.40 -8.68 -27.18
CA PRO A 226 0.77 -7.65 -28.01
C PRO A 226 -0.75 -7.58 -27.80
N VAL A 227 -1.27 -6.38 -27.66
CA VAL A 227 -2.70 -6.12 -27.47
C VAL A 227 -3.31 -5.67 -28.80
N LEU A 228 -4.42 -6.30 -29.19
CA LEU A 228 -5.16 -5.90 -30.40
C LEU A 228 -5.92 -4.58 -30.14
N PRO A 229 -5.92 -3.62 -31.08
CA PRO A 229 -6.56 -2.31 -30.89
C PRO A 229 -8.05 -2.34 -30.48
N GLN A 230 -8.76 -3.38 -30.88
CA GLN A 230 -10.19 -3.62 -30.60
C GLN A 230 -10.45 -4.52 -29.39
N SER A 231 -9.41 -4.83 -28.62
CA SER A 231 -9.57 -5.61 -27.39
C SER A 231 -10.10 -4.73 -26.26
N GLU A 232 -10.78 -5.35 -25.30
CA GLU A 232 -11.36 -4.65 -24.15
C GLU A 232 -10.32 -3.81 -23.36
N PRO A 233 -9.10 -4.31 -23.08
CA PRO A 233 -8.05 -3.51 -22.44
C PRO A 233 -7.64 -2.28 -23.26
N ALA A 234 -7.45 -2.42 -24.58
CA ALA A 234 -7.07 -1.30 -25.44
C ALA A 234 -8.17 -0.23 -25.48
N GLU A 235 -9.43 -0.64 -25.58
CA GLU A 235 -10.56 0.29 -25.55
C GLU A 235 -10.72 0.97 -24.19
N ALA A 236 -10.47 0.27 -23.08
CA ALA A 236 -10.51 0.84 -21.74
C ALA A 236 -9.47 1.96 -21.57
N VAL A 237 -8.22 1.72 -21.99
CA VAL A 237 -7.15 2.73 -21.97
C VAL A 237 -7.49 3.92 -22.89
N ALA A 238 -7.95 3.65 -24.11
CA ALA A 238 -8.33 4.70 -25.06
C ALA A 238 -9.47 5.57 -24.53
N ARG A 239 -10.52 4.96 -23.94
CA ARG A 239 -11.62 5.71 -23.30
C ARG A 239 -11.15 6.54 -22.12
N ALA A 240 -10.32 5.96 -21.25
CA ALA A 240 -9.88 6.63 -20.03
C ALA A 240 -8.95 7.82 -20.31
N THR A 241 -8.23 7.79 -21.42
CA THR A 241 -7.26 8.81 -21.81
C THR A 241 -7.73 9.72 -22.95
N ALA A 242 -8.95 9.50 -23.47
CA ALA A 242 -9.58 10.37 -24.48
C ALA A 242 -9.74 11.82 -23.99
N SER A 243 -9.82 12.02 -22.68
CA SER A 243 -9.85 13.31 -22.02
C SER A 243 -8.90 13.33 -20.82
N GLY A 244 -8.43 14.52 -20.48
CA GLY A 244 -7.57 14.77 -19.33
C GLY A 244 -6.09 14.58 -19.62
N SER A 245 -5.29 14.49 -18.57
CA SER A 245 -3.83 14.40 -18.70
C SER A 245 -3.15 13.79 -17.47
N HIS A 246 -1.88 13.42 -17.61
CA HIS A 246 -1.01 13.10 -16.47
C HIS A 246 -1.02 14.23 -15.42
N ALA A 247 -0.97 15.50 -15.84
CA ALA A 247 -0.99 16.64 -14.92
C ALA A 247 -2.29 16.71 -14.10
N GLU A 248 -3.43 16.34 -14.69
CA GLU A 248 -4.69 16.25 -13.96
C GLU A 248 -4.73 15.09 -12.97
N GLN A 249 -4.17 13.92 -13.31
CA GLN A 249 -4.01 12.80 -12.37
C GLN A 249 -3.15 13.21 -11.17
N LEU A 250 -2.02 13.87 -11.45
CA LEU A 250 -1.13 14.41 -10.44
C LEU A 250 -1.82 15.44 -9.54
N ALA A 251 -2.60 16.35 -10.14
CA ALA A 251 -3.35 17.37 -9.39
C ALA A 251 -4.38 16.73 -8.44
N ARG A 252 -5.16 15.76 -8.92
CA ARG A 252 -6.14 15.03 -8.09
C ARG A 252 -5.48 14.27 -6.96
N TRP A 253 -4.35 13.62 -7.23
CA TRP A 253 -3.59 12.92 -6.19
C TRP A 253 -3.05 13.90 -5.15
N THR A 254 -2.39 14.98 -5.60
CA THR A 254 -1.84 16.03 -4.73
C THR A 254 -2.92 16.72 -3.89
N GLU A 255 -4.12 16.93 -4.43
CA GLU A 255 -5.25 17.48 -3.68
C GLU A 255 -5.63 16.60 -2.49
N LEU A 256 -5.64 15.28 -2.69
CA LEU A 256 -5.98 14.32 -1.64
C LEU A 256 -4.83 14.09 -0.66
N THR A 257 -3.58 13.99 -1.14
CA THR A 257 -2.42 13.66 -0.29
C THR A 257 -1.73 14.89 0.31
N ARG A 258 -1.97 16.08 -0.24
CA ARG A 258 -1.31 17.36 0.12
C ARG A 258 0.20 17.38 -0.04
N VAL A 259 0.74 16.44 -0.81
CA VAL A 259 2.15 16.35 -1.16
C VAL A 259 2.31 16.11 -2.66
N ALA A 260 3.48 16.44 -3.20
CA ALA A 260 3.85 16.01 -4.53
C ALA A 260 4.47 14.60 -4.45
N PRO A 261 4.23 13.71 -5.43
CA PRO A 261 4.88 12.42 -5.47
C PRO A 261 6.38 12.59 -5.72
N LEU A 262 7.16 11.63 -5.24
CA LEU A 262 8.56 11.57 -5.56
C LEU A 262 8.74 11.37 -7.06
N ARG A 263 9.63 12.16 -7.67
CA ARG A 263 10.10 11.91 -9.03
C ARG A 263 11.45 11.22 -8.90
N TYR A 264 11.49 9.92 -9.18
CA TYR A 264 12.76 9.20 -9.24
C TYR A 264 13.61 9.80 -10.37
N PRO A 265 14.82 10.31 -10.10
CA PRO A 265 15.81 10.48 -11.15
C PRO A 265 16.18 9.07 -11.64
N GLY A 266 16.05 8.83 -12.95
CA GLY A 266 16.44 7.56 -13.56
C GLY A 266 17.94 7.28 -13.53
#